data_AF-A0A285CZV5-F1
#
_entry.id   AF-A0A285CZV5-F1
#
_cell.length_a   1.000
_cell.length_b   1.000
_cell.length_c   1.000
_cell.angle_alpha   90.00
_cell.angle_beta   90.00
_cell.angle_gamma   90.00
#
_symmetry.space_group_name_H-M   'P 1'
#
loop_
_entity.id
_entity.type
_entity.pdbx_description
1 polymer ?
#
loop_
_entity_poly.entity_id
_entity_poly.type
_entity_poly.pdbx_seq_one_letter_code
_entity_poly.pdbx_strand_id
1 'polypeptide(L)'
;MKYKIYIILCSILVLIWFIIYLQNSTIEKVVEGNILSEIDVGEKSKILIIEEENYIYAEPVRHTLLGWKKEGQSRPAVKNNQENQKFSTSNYSLTQLNNVGLIFGYFPPDVDFIRFQTNVLDIKHKRNSHYWFIKVDKSELNFNPQQFSVIYEDGKEVYYPFN
;
A
#
# COMPACT_ATOMS: atom_id res chain seq x y z
N MET A 1 -18.59 31.44 -39.37
CA MET A 1 -18.09 30.08 -39.74
C MET A 1 -16.97 29.61 -38.82
N LYS A 2 -15.89 30.39 -38.63
CA LYS A 2 -14.77 30.06 -37.73
C LYS A 2 -15.20 29.70 -36.29
N TYR A 3 -16.12 30.48 -35.70
CA TYR A 3 -16.65 30.22 -34.34
C TYR A 3 -17.39 28.87 -34.20
N LYS A 4 -18.06 28.38 -35.25
CA LYS A 4 -18.75 27.07 -35.21
C LYS A 4 -17.75 25.92 -35.12
N ILE A 5 -16.62 26.03 -35.81
CA ILE A 5 -15.54 25.03 -35.77
C ILE A 5 -14.94 24.96 -34.37
N TYR A 6 -14.67 26.11 -33.73
CA TYR A 6 -14.15 26.14 -32.36
C TYR A 6 -15.11 25.52 -31.35
N ILE A 7 -16.42 25.76 -31.48
CA ILE A 7 -17.43 25.16 -30.60
C ILE A 7 -17.44 23.63 -30.76
N ILE A 8 -17.44 23.13 -31.99
CA ILE A 8 -17.42 21.68 -32.25
C ILE A 8 -16.17 21.03 -31.65
N LEU A 9 -15.00 21.65 -31.85
CA LEU A 9 -13.74 21.15 -31.28
C LEU A 9 -13.77 21.14 -29.74
N CYS A 10 -14.27 22.21 -29.11
CA CYS A 10 -14.41 22.25 -27.66
C CYS A 10 -15.36 21.17 -27.14
N SER A 11 -16.52 20.96 -27.79
CA SER A 11 -17.46 19.92 -27.39
C SER A 11 -16.86 18.53 -27.48
N ILE A 12 -16.07 18.25 -28.54
CA ILE A 12 -15.36 16.98 -28.69
C ILE A 12 -14.33 16.79 -27.55
N LEU A 13 -13.57 17.83 -27.22
CA LEU A 13 -12.60 17.77 -26.12
C LEU A 13 -13.27 17.51 -24.76
N VAL A 14 -14.39 18.18 -24.48
CA VAL A 14 -15.17 17.96 -23.25
C VAL A 14 -15.72 16.53 -23.21
N LEU A 15 -16.23 16.03 -24.34
CA LEU A 15 -16.74 14.66 -24.42
C LEU A 15 -15.64 13.62 -24.17
N ILE A 16 -14.47 13.78 -24.80
CA ILE A 16 -13.31 12.90 -24.57
C ILE A 16 -12.88 12.96 -23.11
N TRP A 17 -12.75 14.16 -22.55
CA TRP A 17 -12.40 14.36 -21.15
C TRP A 17 -13.39 13.67 -20.20
N PHE A 18 -14.69 13.82 -20.45
CA PHE A 18 -15.74 13.23 -19.65
C PHE A 18 -15.74 11.70 -19.71
N ILE A 19 -15.52 11.11 -20.89
CA ILE A 19 -15.39 9.66 -21.05
C ILE A 19 -14.20 9.13 -20.25
N ILE A 20 -13.03 9.78 -20.35
CA ILE A 20 -11.83 9.40 -19.59
C ILE A 20 -12.10 9.51 -18.09
N TYR A 21 -12.73 10.61 -17.65
CA TYR A 21 -13.09 10.80 -16.25
C TYR A 21 -14.02 9.69 -15.74
N LEU A 22 -15.06 9.32 -16.50
CA LEU A 22 -16.00 8.28 -16.10
C LEU A 22 -15.32 6.90 -15.96
N GLN A 23 -14.35 6.60 -16.82
CA GLN A 23 -13.58 5.36 -16.75
C GLN A 23 -12.67 5.31 -15.51
N ASN A 24 -12.23 6.45 -15.00
CA ASN A 24 -11.32 6.52 -13.84
C ASN A 24 -11.99 7.13 -12.59
N SER A 25 -13.32 7.20 -12.57
CA SER A 25 -14.08 7.96 -11.56
C SER A 25 -13.99 7.36 -10.15
N THR A 26 -13.72 6.06 -10.04
CA THR A 26 -13.59 5.35 -8.75
C THR A 26 -12.32 4.54 -8.71
N ILE A 27 -11.88 4.17 -7.51
CA ILE A 27 -10.62 3.45 -7.30
C ILE A 27 -10.70 2.04 -7.90
N GLU A 28 -11.85 1.38 -7.75
CA GLU A 28 -12.13 0.02 -8.23
C GLU A 28 -12.12 -0.09 -9.76
N LYS A 29 -12.23 1.04 -10.48
CA LYS A 29 -12.11 1.07 -11.94
C LYS A 29 -10.67 1.18 -12.43
N VAL A 30 -9.77 1.68 -11.58
CA VAL A 30 -8.37 1.90 -11.94
C VAL A 30 -7.44 0.87 -11.34
N VAL A 31 -7.89 0.13 -10.34
CA VAL A 31 -7.12 -0.87 -9.60
C VAL A 31 -7.80 -2.23 -9.74
N GLU A 32 -6.99 -3.27 -9.93
CA GLU A 32 -7.45 -4.66 -10.01
C GLU A 32 -7.09 -5.38 -8.71
N GLY A 33 -7.81 -6.46 -8.39
CA GLY A 33 -7.58 -7.27 -7.18
C GLY A 33 -8.51 -6.91 -6.01
N ASN A 34 -8.31 -7.60 -4.88
CA ASN A 34 -9.13 -7.41 -3.69
C ASN A 34 -8.52 -6.32 -2.80
N ILE A 35 -9.18 -5.15 -2.71
CA ILE A 35 -8.72 -4.05 -1.85
C ILE A 35 -8.99 -4.42 -0.40
N LEU A 36 -7.92 -4.68 0.37
CA LEU A 36 -7.99 -4.99 1.79
C LEU A 36 -8.11 -3.73 2.67
N SER A 37 -7.44 -2.65 2.26
CA SER A 37 -7.38 -1.40 3.03
C SER A 37 -7.08 -0.20 2.14
N GLU A 38 -7.71 0.93 2.46
CA GLU A 38 -7.43 2.23 1.88
C GLU A 38 -6.79 3.14 2.94
N ILE A 39 -5.56 3.56 2.72
CA ILE A 39 -4.82 4.42 3.63
C ILE A 39 -4.76 5.84 3.06
N ASP A 40 -5.39 6.80 3.73
CA ASP A 40 -5.32 8.21 3.36
C ASP A 40 -3.92 8.79 3.62
N VAL A 41 -3.36 9.41 2.58
CA VAL A 41 -2.04 10.08 2.59
C VAL A 41 -2.17 11.59 2.35
N GLY A 42 -3.34 12.03 1.89
CA GLY A 42 -3.72 13.43 1.74
C GLY A 42 -5.10 13.53 1.07
N GLU A 43 -5.60 14.74 0.86
CA GLU A 43 -6.97 14.96 0.35
C GLU A 43 -7.29 14.27 -1.00
N LYS A 44 -6.26 14.02 -1.81
CA LYS A 44 -6.39 13.42 -3.15
C LYS A 44 -5.45 12.26 -3.37
N SER A 45 -4.93 11.65 -2.29
CA SER A 45 -3.89 10.63 -2.37
C SER A 45 -4.14 9.53 -1.37
N LYS A 46 -4.11 8.29 -1.85
CA LYS A 46 -4.29 7.08 -1.04
C LYS A 46 -3.22 6.06 -1.38
N ILE A 47 -2.93 5.18 -0.43
CA ILE A 47 -2.21 3.93 -0.67
C ILE A 47 -3.20 2.80 -0.43
N LEU A 48 -3.36 1.92 -1.41
CA LEU A 48 -4.24 0.76 -1.33
C LEU A 48 -3.40 -0.45 -0.99
N ILE A 49 -3.84 -1.27 -0.03
CA ILE A 49 -3.30 -2.63 0.15
C ILE A 49 -4.21 -3.57 -0.60
N ILE A 50 -3.65 -4.28 -1.58
CA ILE A 50 -4.37 -5.17 -2.48
C ILE A 50 -3.87 -6.58 -2.24
N GLU A 51 -4.80 -7.52 -2.18
CA GLU A 51 -4.53 -8.95 -2.09
C GLU A 51 -4.81 -9.65 -3.42
N GLU A 52 -3.85 -10.50 -3.78
CA GLU A 52 -3.98 -11.57 -4.76
C GLU A 52 -3.67 -12.92 -4.08
N GLU A 53 -3.92 -14.05 -4.76
CA GLU A 53 -3.97 -15.39 -4.15
C GLU A 53 -2.85 -15.70 -3.14
N ASN A 54 -1.60 -15.30 -3.45
CA ASN A 54 -0.42 -15.66 -2.66
C ASN A 54 0.42 -14.46 -2.20
N TYR A 55 -0.03 -13.22 -2.45
CA TYR A 55 0.74 -12.04 -2.07
C TYR A 55 -0.16 -10.81 -1.89
N ILE A 56 0.32 -9.86 -1.10
CA ILE A 56 -0.21 -8.51 -1.04
C ILE A 56 0.79 -7.53 -1.60
N TYR A 57 0.30 -6.45 -2.18
CA TYR A 57 1.11 -5.32 -2.60
C TYR A 57 0.36 -4.03 -2.29
N ALA A 58 1.09 -2.92 -2.40
CA ALA A 58 0.54 -1.61 -2.18
C ALA A 58 0.57 -0.80 -3.48
N GLU A 59 -0.57 -0.20 -3.83
CA GLU A 59 -0.69 0.72 -4.96
C GLU A 59 -0.99 2.15 -4.47
N PRO A 60 -0.01 3.07 -4.59
CA PRO A 60 -0.25 4.48 -4.46
C PRO A 60 -1.15 5.00 -5.60
N VAL A 61 -2.23 5.68 -5.25
CA VAL A 61 -3.17 6.31 -6.19
C VAL A 61 -3.37 7.79 -5.88
N ARG A 62 -3.64 8.57 -6.93
CA ARG A 62 -3.92 10.01 -6.83
C ARG A 62 -5.14 10.40 -7.66
N HIS A 63 -5.99 11.24 -7.09
CA HIS A 63 -7.14 11.81 -7.78
C HIS A 63 -6.75 13.08 -8.54
N THR A 64 -7.09 13.12 -9.82
CA THR A 64 -6.80 14.21 -10.77
C THR A 64 -8.08 14.72 -11.42
N LEU A 65 -7.98 15.68 -12.34
CA LEU A 65 -9.12 16.12 -13.16
C LEU A 65 -9.64 15.01 -14.09
N LEU A 66 -8.83 13.98 -14.36
CA LEU A 66 -9.21 12.83 -15.19
C LEU A 66 -9.67 11.63 -14.34
N GLY A 67 -9.90 11.82 -13.04
CA GLY A 67 -10.23 10.75 -12.10
C GLY A 67 -9.00 10.23 -11.34
N TRP A 68 -9.15 9.06 -10.72
CA TRP A 68 -8.06 8.35 -10.04
C TRP A 68 -7.01 7.84 -11.01
N LYS A 69 -5.78 7.75 -10.56
CA LYS A 69 -4.66 7.24 -11.34
C LYS A 69 -3.66 6.53 -10.44
N LYS A 70 -3.12 5.40 -10.90
CA LYS A 70 -1.97 4.72 -10.27
C LYS A 70 -0.71 5.57 -10.43
N GLU A 71 0.04 5.74 -9.34
CA GLU A 71 1.36 6.40 -9.35
C GLU A 71 2.50 5.37 -9.34
N GLY A 72 2.21 4.12 -8.98
CA GLY A 72 3.17 3.03 -9.00
C GLY A 72 2.61 1.78 -8.33
N GLN A 73 3.48 0.79 -8.15
CA GLN A 73 3.19 -0.46 -7.45
C GLN A 73 4.41 -0.81 -6.60
N SER A 74 4.18 -1.25 -5.37
CA SER A 74 5.26 -1.75 -4.51
C SER A 74 5.75 -3.13 -4.98
N ARG A 75 6.84 -3.60 -4.37
CA ARG A 75 7.15 -5.04 -4.41
C ARG A 75 6.07 -5.83 -3.65
N PRO A 76 5.80 -7.08 -4.03
CA PRO A 76 4.87 -7.92 -3.31
C PRO A 76 5.46 -8.38 -1.96
N ALA A 77 4.63 -8.47 -0.94
CA ALA A 77 4.86 -9.23 0.27
C ALA A 77 4.17 -10.60 0.12
N VAL A 78 4.95 -11.66 0.19
CA VAL A 78 4.51 -13.03 -0.11
C VAL A 78 3.93 -13.68 1.13
N LYS A 79 2.80 -14.37 0.94
CA LYS A 79 2.16 -15.17 1.98
C LYS A 79 3.01 -16.41 2.29
N ASN A 80 3.20 -16.71 3.58
CA ASN A 80 3.74 -18.01 3.96
C ASN A 80 2.66 -19.08 3.76
N ASN A 81 2.87 -19.95 2.78
CA ASN A 81 1.93 -21.02 2.44
C ASN A 81 2.21 -22.32 3.21
N GLN A 82 3.30 -22.39 3.96
CA GLN A 82 3.67 -23.56 4.76
C GLN A 82 3.42 -23.31 6.25
N GLU A 83 2.72 -24.23 6.91
CA GLU A 83 2.65 -24.29 8.36
C GLU A 83 4.10 -24.39 8.93
N ASN A 84 4.43 -23.57 9.92
CA ASN A 84 5.74 -23.45 10.57
C ASN A 84 6.84 -22.68 9.80
N GLN A 85 6.54 -21.98 8.70
CA GLN A 85 7.52 -21.06 8.13
C GLN A 85 7.67 -19.81 9.01
N LYS A 86 8.92 -19.58 9.47
CA LYS A 86 9.33 -18.36 10.16
C LYS A 86 9.08 -17.12 9.30
N PHE A 87 8.93 -15.98 9.96
CA PHE A 87 8.90 -14.68 9.30
C PHE A 87 10.22 -14.44 8.55
N SER A 88 10.12 -13.98 7.30
CA SER A 88 11.26 -13.74 6.42
C SER A 88 11.12 -12.39 5.69
N THR A 89 12.18 -11.99 4.99
CA THR A 89 12.21 -10.71 4.29
C THR A 89 11.25 -10.62 3.11
N SER A 90 10.76 -11.74 2.59
CA SER A 90 9.73 -11.76 1.56
C SER A 90 8.32 -11.54 2.12
N ASN A 91 8.10 -11.70 3.43
CA ASN A 91 6.77 -11.57 4.04
C ASN A 91 6.35 -10.12 4.30
N TYR A 92 7.22 -9.15 4.02
CA TYR A 92 6.91 -7.74 4.14
C TYR A 92 7.44 -6.96 2.94
N SER A 93 6.90 -5.77 2.74
CA SER A 93 7.31 -4.84 1.71
C SER A 93 7.07 -3.42 2.18
N LEU A 94 7.60 -2.48 1.40
CA LEU A 94 7.60 -1.05 1.69
C LEU A 94 7.03 -0.31 0.49
N THR A 95 6.27 0.74 0.75
CA THR A 95 5.89 1.72 -0.27
C THR A 95 5.88 3.12 0.32
N GLN A 96 5.80 4.12 -0.56
CA GLN A 96 5.72 5.51 -0.14
C GLN A 96 4.89 6.32 -1.11
N LEU A 97 4.20 7.32 -0.59
CA LEU A 97 3.53 8.36 -1.36
C LEU A 97 3.67 9.68 -0.62
N ASN A 98 4.11 10.73 -1.32
CA ASN A 98 4.43 12.01 -0.70
C ASN A 98 5.44 11.85 0.47
N ASN A 99 5.09 12.34 1.66
CA ASN A 99 5.91 12.24 2.88
C ASN A 99 5.52 11.04 3.77
N VAL A 100 4.61 10.17 3.31
CA VAL A 100 4.17 9.00 4.05
C VAL A 100 4.88 7.76 3.52
N GLY A 101 5.50 7.02 4.43
CA GLY A 101 5.94 5.65 4.23
C GLY A 101 4.92 4.65 4.77
N LEU A 102 4.82 3.50 4.13
CA LEU A 102 4.01 2.38 4.57
C LEU A 102 4.87 1.12 4.59
N ILE A 103 4.97 0.50 5.76
CA ILE A 103 5.53 -0.83 5.96
C ILE A 103 4.35 -1.78 6.07
N PHE A 104 4.32 -2.86 5.29
CA PHE A 104 3.18 -3.78 5.31
C PHE A 104 3.62 -5.21 5.02
N GLY A 105 2.80 -6.19 5.40
CA GLY A 105 3.13 -7.59 5.19
C GLY A 105 2.05 -8.55 5.67
N TYR A 106 2.34 -9.84 5.55
CA TYR A 106 1.53 -10.90 6.12
C TYR A 106 1.97 -11.22 7.56
N PHE A 107 1.03 -11.72 8.35
CA PHE A 107 1.31 -12.44 9.58
C PHE A 107 1.48 -13.93 9.29
N PRO A 108 2.66 -14.52 9.57
CA PRO A 108 2.79 -15.97 9.67
C PRO A 108 1.94 -16.53 10.83
N PRO A 109 1.58 -17.83 10.79
CA PRO A 109 0.71 -18.47 11.80
C PRO A 109 1.22 -18.39 13.25
N ASP A 110 2.54 -18.29 13.46
CA ASP A 110 3.14 -18.33 14.80
C ASP A 110 3.50 -16.94 15.34
N VAL A 111 3.21 -15.87 14.58
CA VAL A 111 3.54 -14.49 14.93
C VAL A 111 2.34 -13.83 15.63
N ASP A 112 2.58 -13.28 16.83
CA ASP A 112 1.58 -12.54 17.61
C ASP A 112 1.70 -11.02 17.43
N PHE A 113 2.92 -10.48 17.33
CA PHE A 113 3.13 -9.05 17.11
C PHE A 113 4.19 -8.74 16.06
N ILE A 114 3.98 -7.60 15.40
CA ILE A 114 5.00 -6.91 14.61
C ILE A 114 5.36 -5.62 15.34
N ARG A 115 6.64 -5.35 15.52
CA ARG A 115 7.11 -4.14 16.18
C ARG A 115 8.02 -3.34 15.26
N PHE A 116 7.76 -2.03 15.21
CA PHE A 116 8.60 -1.06 14.55
C PHE A 116 8.99 0.03 15.55
N GLN A 117 10.26 0.10 15.90
CA GLN A 117 10.80 0.99 16.92
C GLN A 117 11.93 1.85 16.36
N THR A 118 11.71 3.15 16.27
CA THR A 118 12.72 4.15 15.93
C THR A 118 13.05 5.01 17.15
N ASN A 119 13.89 6.04 16.99
CA ASN A 119 14.22 6.95 18.08
C ASN A 119 13.02 7.81 18.53
N VAL A 120 12.00 7.93 17.67
CA VAL A 120 10.84 8.81 17.88
C VAL A 120 9.53 8.04 17.97
N LEU A 121 9.52 6.75 17.65
CA LEU A 121 8.32 5.96 17.51
C LEU A 121 8.52 4.53 18.03
N ASP A 122 7.54 3.97 18.73
CA ASP A 122 7.50 2.54 19.05
C ASP A 122 6.07 2.04 18.80
N ILE A 123 5.88 1.36 17.68
CA ILE A 123 4.60 0.78 17.29
C ILE A 123 4.69 -0.73 17.45
N LYS A 124 3.76 -1.29 18.22
CA LYS A 124 3.48 -2.73 18.27
C LYS A 124 2.11 -3.00 17.67
N HIS A 125 2.07 -3.78 16.60
CA HIS A 125 0.86 -4.20 15.92
C HIS A 125 0.54 -5.65 16.29
N LYS A 126 -0.55 -5.87 17.03
CA LYS A 126 -1.02 -7.22 17.39
C LYS A 126 -1.70 -7.88 16.20
N ARG A 127 -1.55 -9.20 16.06
CA ARG A 127 -2.26 -9.99 15.04
C ARG A 127 -3.76 -10.00 15.30
N ASN A 128 -4.47 -9.16 14.53
CA ASN A 128 -5.94 -9.12 14.47
C ASN A 128 -6.48 -9.49 13.08
N SER A 129 -5.59 -9.65 12.09
CA SER A 129 -5.87 -9.99 10.70
C SER A 129 -4.72 -10.85 10.15
N HIS A 130 -4.87 -11.41 8.96
CA HIS A 130 -3.80 -12.13 8.28
C HIS A 130 -2.73 -11.19 7.68
N TYR A 131 -3.01 -9.89 7.58
CA TYR A 131 -2.09 -8.86 7.11
C TYR A 131 -1.92 -7.74 8.15
N TRP A 132 -0.88 -6.93 7.98
CA TRP A 132 -0.63 -5.75 8.80
C TRP A 132 -0.04 -4.62 7.97
N PHE A 133 -0.13 -3.41 8.52
CA PHE A 133 0.59 -2.26 8.02
C PHE A 133 0.91 -1.25 9.14
N ILE A 134 1.97 -0.49 8.94
CA ILE A 134 2.44 0.58 9.82
C ILE A 134 2.72 1.79 8.94
N LYS A 135 2.00 2.88 9.24
CA LYS A 135 2.21 4.19 8.62
C LYS A 135 3.32 4.93 9.36
N VAL A 136 4.32 5.40 8.62
CA VAL A 136 5.48 6.12 9.15
C VAL A 136 5.78 7.35 8.29
N ASP A 137 6.65 8.23 8.77
CA ASP A 137 7.26 9.22 7.88
C ASP A 137 8.14 8.50 6.85
N LYS A 138 8.19 9.02 5.62
CA LYS A 138 9.05 8.50 4.56
C LYS A 138 10.52 8.40 4.99
N SER A 139 11.01 9.29 5.87
CA SER A 139 12.38 9.21 6.40
C SER A 139 12.67 7.90 7.14
N GLU A 140 11.65 7.28 7.72
CA GLU A 140 11.80 6.08 8.56
C GLU A 140 11.83 4.78 7.74
N LEU A 141 11.61 4.82 6.42
CA LEU A 141 11.66 3.61 5.58
C LEU A 141 13.08 3.04 5.41
N ASN A 142 14.11 3.84 5.64
CA ASN A 142 15.51 3.41 5.65
C ASN A 142 15.94 3.04 7.08
N PHE A 143 15.17 2.17 7.72
CA PHE A 143 15.39 1.81 9.12
C PHE A 143 16.58 0.85 9.30
N ASN A 144 17.20 0.94 10.47
CA ASN A 144 18.23 0.00 10.92
C ASN A 144 17.60 -1.35 11.28
N PRO A 145 18.33 -2.47 11.12
CA PRO A 145 17.79 -3.80 11.38
C PRO A 145 17.15 -4.01 12.77
N GLN A 146 17.70 -3.37 13.79
CA GLN A 146 17.21 -3.44 15.18
C GLN A 146 15.87 -2.72 15.39
N GLN A 147 15.43 -1.91 14.42
CA GLN A 147 14.21 -1.11 14.50
C GLN A 147 12.97 -1.88 14.03
N PHE A 148 13.13 -3.09 13.50
CA PHE A 148 12.03 -3.91 13.03
C PHE A 148 12.15 -5.33 13.57
N SER A 149 11.14 -5.78 14.31
CA SER A 149 11.12 -7.09 14.93
C SER A 149 9.73 -7.74 14.87
N VAL A 150 9.75 -9.06 15.04
CA VAL A 150 8.59 -9.93 15.05
C VAL A 150 8.59 -10.66 16.39
N ILE A 151 7.45 -10.70 17.08
CA ILE A 151 7.28 -11.40 18.35
C ILE A 151 6.34 -12.58 18.13
N TYR A 152 6.85 -13.79 18.39
CA TYR A 152 6.12 -15.04 18.24
C TYR A 152 5.22 -15.31 19.46
N GLU A 153 4.27 -16.23 19.33
CA GLU A 153 3.33 -16.60 20.40
C GLU A 153 4.04 -17.18 21.65
N ASP A 154 5.23 -17.74 21.50
CA ASP A 154 6.09 -18.21 22.60
C ASP A 154 6.84 -17.07 23.33
N GLY A 155 6.63 -15.81 22.91
CA GLY A 155 7.29 -14.62 23.44
C GLY A 155 8.68 -14.35 22.86
N LYS A 156 9.19 -15.19 21.95
CA LYS A 156 10.47 -14.97 21.29
C LYS A 156 10.39 -13.77 20.36
N GLU A 157 11.32 -12.83 20.49
CA GLU A 157 11.45 -11.69 19.58
C GLU A 157 12.62 -11.91 18.62
N VAL A 158 12.38 -11.74 17.32
CA VAL A 158 13.37 -11.86 16.25
C VAL A 158 13.43 -10.57 15.45
N TYR A 159 14.62 -10.03 15.30
CA TYR A 159 14.87 -8.76 14.61
C TYR A 159 15.26 -8.99 13.14
N TYR A 160 15.03 -7.99 12.29
CA TYR A 160 15.57 -7.97 10.94
C TYR A 160 17.12 -7.95 10.98
N PRO A 161 17.83 -8.47 9.95
CA PRO A 161 17.32 -9.37 8.90
C PRO A 161 17.04 -10.73 9.52
N PHE A 162 15.79 -11.19 9.39
CA PHE A 162 15.26 -12.35 10.09
C PHE A 162 16.10 -13.61 9.83
N ASN A 163 16.56 -14.27 10.91
CA ASN A 163 17.37 -15.50 10.90
C ASN A 163 16.66 -16.67 11.60
#